data_AF-A0A2T0X7Y1-F1
#
_entry.id   AF-A0A2T0X7Y1-F1
#
_cell.length_a   1.000
_cell.length_b   1.000
_cell.length_c   1.000
_cell.angle_alpha   90.00
_cell.angle_beta   90.00
_cell.angle_gamma   90.00
#
_symmetry.space_group_name_H-M   'P 1'
#
loop_
_entity.id
_entity.type
_entity.pdbx_description
1 polymer ?
#
loop_
_entity_poly.entity_id
_entity_poly.type
_entity_poly.pdbx_seq_one_letter_code
_entity_poly.pdbx_strand_id
1 'polypeptide(L)'
;MTAAPAPFRFDLSRLGPWRELPFFSEDLPAIAAGLAAEARPVLPAPSQVFAALEASPPDAVRVLILGQDPYPTRGHAHGYAFSVAPGAAFLPPSLRNVFREIEDDLGCRRSNPDLSDWARQGVLLLNTALTVPEGVIDGHRRLGWQRLTAQVLARLSGRPRAAILWGRRAQGVAAKHLTGDHLRIETAHPSPLAARKGFFGSRPFSQTNDWLAARGLPPVDWCGT
;
A
#
# COMPACT_ATOMS: atom_id res chain seq x y z
N MET A 1 16.36 -25.35 27.48
CA MET A 1 15.94 -25.40 26.06
C MET A 1 14.71 -24.53 25.94
N THR A 2 14.85 -23.29 25.47
CA THR A 2 13.69 -22.44 25.13
C THR A 2 13.02 -23.04 23.90
N ALA A 3 11.73 -23.34 23.99
CA ALA A 3 10.97 -23.83 22.85
C ALA A 3 11.10 -22.84 21.69
N ALA A 4 11.30 -23.34 20.47
CA ALA A 4 11.26 -22.49 19.28
C ALA A 4 9.91 -21.75 19.26
N PRO A 5 9.89 -20.44 18.95
CA PRO A 5 8.65 -19.69 18.90
C PRO A 5 7.70 -20.35 17.88
N ALA A 6 6.41 -20.38 18.22
CA ALA A 6 5.39 -20.90 17.31
C ALA A 6 5.46 -20.15 15.97
N PRO A 7 5.31 -20.85 14.82
CA PRO A 7 5.51 -20.22 13.53
C PRO A 7 4.47 -19.12 13.29
N PHE A 8 4.93 -17.97 12.78
CA PHE A 8 4.04 -16.93 12.27
C PHE A 8 3.34 -17.47 11.01
N ARG A 9 2.05 -17.78 11.10
CA ARG A 9 1.29 -18.41 10.01
C ARG A 9 0.51 -17.38 9.22
N PHE A 10 0.60 -17.49 7.90
CA PHE A 10 -0.20 -16.72 6.95
C PHE A 10 -1.27 -17.60 6.33
N ASP A 11 -2.48 -17.06 6.20
CA ASP A 11 -3.49 -17.64 5.32
C ASP A 11 -3.28 -17.09 3.91
N LEU A 12 -2.97 -17.98 2.96
CA LEU A 12 -2.72 -17.64 1.56
C LEU A 12 -3.91 -17.98 0.66
N SER A 13 -4.99 -18.55 1.21
CA SER A 13 -6.13 -19.07 0.44
C SER A 13 -6.89 -17.97 -0.33
N ARG A 14 -6.84 -16.73 0.16
CA ARG A 14 -7.56 -15.57 -0.39
C ARG A 14 -6.74 -14.74 -1.39
N LEU A 15 -5.50 -15.12 -1.68
CA LEU A 15 -4.61 -14.35 -2.56
C LEU A 15 -4.96 -14.49 -4.05
N GLY A 16 -5.78 -15.46 -4.43
CA GLY A 16 -6.10 -15.72 -5.84
C GLY A 16 -4.83 -15.85 -6.69
N PRO A 17 -4.78 -15.23 -7.89
CA PRO A 17 -3.63 -15.30 -8.79
C PRO A 17 -2.32 -14.73 -8.22
N TRP A 18 -2.37 -13.91 -7.16
CA TRP A 18 -1.12 -13.45 -6.52
C TRP A 18 -0.33 -14.60 -5.91
N ARG A 19 -0.99 -15.68 -5.49
CA ARG A 19 -0.35 -16.86 -4.89
C ARG A 19 0.63 -17.56 -5.84
N GLU A 20 0.50 -17.34 -7.14
CA GLU A 20 1.38 -17.90 -8.17
C GLU A 20 2.76 -17.22 -8.21
N LEU A 21 2.93 -16.07 -7.54
CA LEU A 21 4.21 -15.40 -7.45
C LEU A 21 5.24 -16.27 -6.71
N PRO A 22 6.45 -16.48 -7.26
CA PRO A 22 7.51 -17.28 -6.62
C PRO A 22 7.82 -16.84 -5.19
N PHE A 23 7.62 -15.57 -4.86
CA PHE A 23 7.76 -15.02 -3.51
C PHE A 23 7.11 -15.89 -2.43
N PHE A 24 5.89 -16.40 -2.67
CA PHE A 24 5.13 -17.12 -1.64
C PHE A 24 5.74 -18.49 -1.31
N SER A 25 6.39 -19.15 -2.25
CA SER A 25 7.11 -20.41 -2.03
C SER A 25 8.57 -20.22 -1.63
N GLU A 26 9.24 -19.20 -2.16
CA GLU A 26 10.70 -19.07 -2.07
C GLU A 26 11.16 -18.11 -0.96
N ASP A 27 10.42 -17.02 -0.72
CA ASP A 27 10.86 -15.94 0.17
C ASP A 27 10.04 -15.86 1.47
N LEU A 28 8.72 -16.12 1.40
CA LEU A 28 7.83 -16.00 2.55
C LEU A 28 8.22 -16.89 3.75
N PRO A 29 8.73 -18.13 3.60
CA PRO A 29 9.15 -18.94 4.74
C PRO A 29 10.24 -18.28 5.60
N ALA A 30 11.22 -17.62 4.97
CA ALA A 30 12.29 -16.92 5.69
C ALA A 30 11.75 -15.67 6.42
N ILE A 31 10.83 -14.94 5.78
CA ILE A 31 10.13 -13.81 6.40
C ILE A 31 9.33 -14.29 7.63
N ALA A 32 8.56 -15.36 7.50
CA ALA A 32 7.76 -15.93 8.59
C ALA A 32 8.63 -16.34 9.79
N ALA A 33 9.81 -16.93 9.54
CA ALA A 33 10.78 -17.24 10.58
C ALA A 33 11.32 -15.98 11.27
N GLY A 34 11.64 -14.93 10.51
CA GLY A 34 12.08 -13.66 11.08
C GLY A 34 11.00 -12.95 11.89
N LEU A 35 9.73 -13.03 11.48
CA LEU A 35 8.60 -12.52 12.25
C LEU A 35 8.37 -13.30 13.54
N ALA A 36 8.52 -14.62 13.53
CA ALA A 36 8.40 -15.46 14.73
C ALA A 36 9.51 -15.17 15.76
N ALA A 37 10.64 -14.61 15.33
CA ALA A 37 11.75 -14.21 16.18
C ALA A 37 11.64 -12.76 16.70
N GLU A 38 10.68 -11.96 16.21
CA GLU A 38 10.46 -10.60 16.70
C GLU A 38 9.87 -10.63 18.11
N ALA A 39 10.52 -9.92 19.05
CA ALA A 39 10.09 -9.87 20.44
C ALA A 39 8.93 -8.89 20.66
N ARG A 40 8.78 -7.90 19.77
CA ARG A 40 7.68 -6.93 19.81
C ARG A 40 6.44 -7.49 19.12
N PRO A 41 5.25 -7.00 19.46
CA PRO A 41 4.06 -7.24 18.65
C PRO A 41 4.29 -6.77 17.21
N VAL A 42 3.95 -7.62 16.24
CA VAL A 42 4.03 -7.30 14.81
C VAL A 42 2.69 -6.78 14.31
N LEU A 43 2.73 -5.71 13.51
CA LEU A 43 1.58 -5.08 12.89
C LEU A 43 1.66 -5.15 11.36
N PRO A 44 0.54 -5.25 10.63
CA PRO A 44 -0.80 -5.54 11.14
C PRO A 44 -0.91 -7.00 11.63
N ALA A 45 -2.10 -7.42 12.08
CA ALA A 45 -2.34 -8.83 12.41
C ALA A 45 -2.03 -9.75 11.21
N PRO A 46 -1.58 -11.00 11.41
CA PRO A 46 -1.20 -11.92 10.32
C PRO A 46 -2.25 -12.05 9.21
N SER A 47 -3.53 -12.10 9.58
CA SER A 47 -4.69 -12.21 8.67
C SER A 47 -4.95 -10.97 7.80
N GLN A 48 -4.27 -9.86 8.10
CA GLN A 48 -4.41 -8.58 7.40
C GLN A 48 -3.17 -8.24 6.58
N VAL A 49 -2.06 -8.96 6.72
CA VAL A 49 -0.79 -8.63 6.04
C VAL A 49 -0.95 -8.53 4.52
N PHE A 50 -1.81 -9.35 3.94
CA PHE A 50 -2.07 -9.37 2.51
C PHE A 50 -3.38 -8.72 2.07
N ALA A 51 -4.07 -7.98 2.95
CA ALA A 51 -5.41 -7.46 2.67
C ALA A 51 -5.50 -6.66 1.36
N ALA A 52 -4.50 -5.84 1.03
CA ALA A 52 -4.46 -5.11 -0.24
C ALA A 52 -4.39 -6.02 -1.47
N LEU A 53 -3.67 -7.15 -1.41
CA LEU A 53 -3.60 -8.13 -2.50
C LEU A 53 -4.89 -8.95 -2.61
N GLU A 54 -5.45 -9.36 -1.46
CA GLU A 54 -6.72 -10.08 -1.39
C GLU A 54 -7.89 -9.25 -1.97
N ALA A 55 -7.91 -7.94 -1.69
CA ALA A 55 -8.96 -7.03 -2.16
C ALA A 55 -8.83 -6.66 -3.65
N SER A 56 -7.65 -6.82 -4.25
CA SER A 56 -7.38 -6.35 -5.61
C SER A 56 -6.59 -7.40 -6.41
N PRO A 57 -7.28 -8.36 -7.07
CA PRO A 57 -6.61 -9.34 -7.93
C PRO A 57 -5.90 -8.63 -9.11
N PRO A 58 -4.86 -9.24 -9.72
CA PRO A 58 -4.00 -8.53 -10.68
C PRO A 58 -4.76 -7.86 -11.84
N ASP A 59 -5.80 -8.51 -12.34
CA ASP A 59 -6.61 -8.01 -13.45
C ASP A 59 -7.58 -6.89 -13.06
N ALA A 60 -7.98 -6.80 -11.79
CA ALA A 60 -8.87 -5.76 -11.28
C ALA A 60 -8.12 -4.48 -10.87
N VAL A 61 -6.80 -4.53 -10.73
CA VAL A 61 -6.01 -3.35 -10.37
C VAL A 61 -6.06 -2.34 -11.53
N ARG A 62 -6.29 -1.07 -11.23
CA ARG A 62 -6.34 0.03 -12.23
C ARG A 62 -5.45 1.19 -11.81
N VAL A 63 -5.33 1.38 -10.49
CA VAL A 63 -4.45 2.36 -9.87
C VAL A 63 -3.55 1.66 -8.86
N LEU A 64 -2.29 2.08 -8.77
CA LEU A 64 -1.32 1.66 -7.78
C LEU A 64 -0.94 2.86 -6.90
N ILE A 65 -0.96 2.68 -5.58
CA ILE A 65 -0.37 3.62 -4.62
C ILE A 65 0.65 2.87 -3.77
N LEU A 66 1.89 3.34 -3.77
CA LEU A 66 2.97 2.73 -3.00
C LEU A 66 3.22 3.46 -1.69
N GLY A 67 3.07 2.72 -0.59
CA GLY A 67 3.51 3.14 0.74
C GLY A 67 4.85 2.53 1.14
N GLN A 68 5.37 2.91 2.30
CA GLN A 68 6.66 2.45 2.81
C GLN A 68 6.49 1.18 3.64
N ASP A 69 5.94 1.33 4.84
CA ASP A 69 5.66 0.31 5.84
C ASP A 69 4.30 0.59 6.50
N PRO A 70 3.69 -0.39 7.18
CA PRO A 70 2.45 -0.15 7.92
C PRO A 70 2.67 0.85 9.06
N TYR A 71 1.60 1.48 9.55
CA TYR A 71 1.71 2.31 10.74
C TYR A 71 2.18 1.48 11.94
N PRO A 72 3.25 1.90 12.67
CA PRO A 72 3.78 1.15 13.81
C PRO A 72 2.93 1.33 15.08
N THR A 73 1.87 2.13 15.03
CA THR A 73 0.93 2.33 16.12
C THR A 73 -0.11 1.22 16.13
N ARG A 74 -0.25 0.54 17.27
CA ARG A 74 -1.25 -0.52 17.45
C ARG A 74 -2.66 -0.01 17.12
N GLY A 75 -3.42 -0.84 16.41
CA GLY A 75 -4.78 -0.52 15.96
C GLY A 75 -4.85 0.40 14.74
N HIS A 76 -3.72 0.88 14.19
CA HIS A 76 -3.75 1.72 13.00
C HIS A 76 -3.62 0.91 11.71
N ALA A 77 -2.59 0.06 11.60
CA ALA A 77 -2.35 -0.73 10.39
C ALA A 77 -3.38 -1.86 10.22
N HIS A 78 -3.91 -2.03 9.01
CA HIS A 78 -4.83 -3.11 8.66
C HIS A 78 -4.60 -3.71 7.26
N GLY A 79 -3.39 -3.54 6.70
CA GLY A 79 -2.99 -4.20 5.46
C GLY A 79 -3.06 -3.38 4.18
N TYR A 80 -3.41 -2.10 4.27
CA TYR A 80 -3.47 -1.18 3.13
C TYR A 80 -2.54 0.02 3.37
N ALA A 81 -1.75 0.40 2.37
CA ALA A 81 -0.90 1.58 2.42
C ALA A 81 -1.71 2.85 2.72
N PHE A 82 -1.17 3.73 3.56
CA PHE A 82 -1.76 5.00 4.05
C PHE A 82 -3.06 4.89 4.85
N SER A 83 -3.82 3.82 4.69
CA SER A 83 -5.09 3.58 5.36
C SER A 83 -4.95 3.26 6.84
N VAL A 84 -5.99 3.61 7.60
CA VAL A 84 -6.05 3.38 9.04
C VAL A 84 -7.32 2.61 9.37
N ALA A 85 -7.22 1.64 10.28
CA ALA A 85 -8.35 0.81 10.68
C ALA A 85 -9.48 1.64 11.30
N PRO A 86 -10.74 1.20 11.14
CA PRO A 86 -11.85 1.76 11.90
C PRO A 86 -11.57 1.72 13.42
N GLY A 87 -11.85 2.82 14.11
CA GLY A 87 -11.63 2.93 15.56
C GLY A 87 -10.20 3.24 15.99
N ALA A 88 -9.28 3.53 15.06
CA ALA A 88 -7.94 3.98 15.42
C ALA A 88 -7.96 5.29 16.22
N ALA A 89 -6.99 5.42 17.13
CA ALA A 89 -6.96 6.49 18.12
C ALA A 89 -6.86 7.90 17.52
N PHE A 90 -6.18 8.03 16.37
CA PHE A 90 -6.04 9.31 15.68
C PHE A 90 -5.74 9.14 14.19
N LEU A 91 -6.06 10.17 13.42
CA LEU A 91 -5.70 10.26 12.01
C LEU A 91 -4.19 10.57 11.85
N PRO A 92 -3.40 9.79 11.11
CA PRO A 92 -2.00 10.09 10.87
C PRO A 92 -1.82 11.41 10.08
N PRO A 93 -0.77 12.20 10.36
CA PRO A 93 -0.55 13.48 9.68
C PRO A 93 -0.47 13.38 8.16
N SER A 94 0.13 12.30 7.63
CA SER A 94 0.20 12.07 6.19
C SER A 94 -1.19 11.85 5.59
N LEU A 95 -2.05 11.05 6.23
CA LEU A 95 -3.41 10.81 5.74
C LEU A 95 -4.30 12.07 5.84
N ARG A 96 -4.11 12.90 6.86
CA ARG A 96 -4.73 14.25 6.91
C ARG A 96 -4.38 15.08 5.68
N ASN A 97 -3.12 15.08 5.27
CA ASN A 97 -2.69 15.84 4.11
C ASN A 97 -3.26 15.25 2.82
N VAL A 98 -3.35 13.91 2.71
CA VAL A 98 -4.05 13.24 1.60
C VAL A 98 -5.50 13.71 1.51
N PHE A 99 -6.23 13.77 2.63
CA PHE A 99 -7.63 14.23 2.63
C PHE A 99 -7.78 15.69 2.25
N ARG A 100 -6.86 16.54 2.72
CA ARG A 100 -6.81 17.93 2.29
C ARG A 100 -6.60 18.04 0.78
N GLU A 101 -5.67 17.27 0.21
CA GLU A 101 -5.44 17.29 -1.23
C GLU A 101 -6.64 16.75 -2.02
N ILE A 102 -7.40 15.77 -1.49
CA ILE A 102 -8.66 15.34 -2.09
C ILE A 102 -9.67 16.50 -2.14
N GLU A 103 -9.82 17.25 -1.04
CA GLU A 103 -10.73 18.40 -0.98
C GLU A 103 -10.29 19.51 -1.93
N ASP A 104 -9.00 19.84 -1.98
CA ASP A 104 -8.45 20.86 -2.86
C ASP A 104 -8.52 20.43 -4.35
N ASP A 105 -8.36 19.14 -4.67
CA ASP A 105 -8.34 18.62 -6.04
C ASP A 105 -9.74 18.36 -6.62
N LEU A 106 -10.63 17.73 -5.83
CA LEU A 106 -11.94 17.24 -6.27
C LEU A 106 -13.13 18.04 -5.72
N GLY A 107 -12.90 18.94 -4.75
CA GLY A 107 -13.98 19.71 -4.13
C GLY A 107 -14.90 18.89 -3.20
N CYS A 108 -14.47 17.70 -2.79
CA CYS A 108 -15.23 16.81 -1.90
C CYS A 108 -14.46 16.52 -0.61
N ARG A 109 -15.19 16.25 0.48
CA ARG A 109 -14.58 15.88 1.76
C ARG A 109 -14.60 14.39 1.96
N ARG A 110 -13.47 13.85 2.43
CA ARG A 110 -13.37 12.50 2.95
C ARG A 110 -13.16 12.52 4.46
N SER A 111 -13.98 11.75 5.18
CA SER A 111 -13.89 11.61 6.64
C SER A 111 -13.44 10.21 7.08
N ASN A 112 -13.75 9.18 6.29
CA ASN A 112 -13.41 7.80 6.63
C ASN A 112 -11.91 7.51 6.41
N PRO A 113 -11.15 7.20 7.47
CA PRO A 113 -9.71 6.93 7.37
C PRO A 113 -9.38 5.51 6.85
N ASP A 114 -10.37 4.62 6.85
CA ASP A 114 -10.28 3.34 6.14
C ASP A 114 -10.41 3.61 4.64
N LEU A 115 -9.46 3.11 3.85
CA LEU A 115 -9.36 3.27 2.40
C LEU A 115 -9.65 1.94 1.67
N SER A 116 -10.22 0.96 2.36
CA SER A 116 -10.62 -0.33 1.78
C SER A 116 -11.66 -0.19 0.67
N ASP A 117 -12.44 0.90 0.66
CA ASP A 117 -13.32 1.31 -0.43
C ASP A 117 -12.57 1.66 -1.71
N TRP A 118 -11.37 2.25 -1.64
CA TRP A 118 -10.52 2.44 -2.81
C TRP A 118 -10.02 1.11 -3.35
N ALA A 119 -9.64 0.18 -2.45
CA ALA A 119 -9.20 -1.16 -2.85
C ALA A 119 -10.28 -1.95 -3.58
N ARG A 120 -11.54 -1.86 -3.13
CA ARG A 120 -12.70 -2.45 -3.82
C ARG A 120 -12.93 -1.87 -5.22
N GLN A 121 -12.46 -0.65 -5.47
CA GLN A 121 -12.49 0.00 -6.78
C GLN A 121 -11.24 -0.31 -7.62
N GLY A 122 -10.36 -1.23 -7.21
CA GLY A 122 -9.17 -1.58 -7.98
C GLY A 122 -7.97 -0.63 -7.75
N VAL A 123 -7.95 0.09 -6.63
CA VAL A 123 -6.74 0.80 -6.17
C VAL A 123 -5.90 -0.13 -5.30
N LEU A 124 -4.76 -0.59 -5.82
CA LEU A 124 -3.83 -1.39 -5.03
C LEU A 124 -3.03 -0.49 -4.08
N LEU A 125 -3.34 -0.58 -2.78
CA LEU A 125 -2.69 0.16 -1.69
C LEU A 125 -1.55 -0.67 -1.07
N LEU A 126 -0.40 -0.73 -1.74
CA LEU A 126 0.68 -1.65 -1.38
C LEU A 126 1.85 -0.96 -0.68
N ASN A 127 2.24 -1.44 0.50
CA ASN A 127 3.50 -1.03 1.14
C ASN A 127 4.70 -1.82 0.59
N THR A 128 5.88 -1.21 0.61
CA THR A 128 7.15 -1.89 0.26
C THR A 128 7.68 -2.85 1.33
N ALA A 129 7.22 -2.69 2.58
CA ALA A 129 7.29 -3.66 3.66
C ALA A 129 5.87 -3.91 4.16
N LEU A 130 5.46 -5.17 4.33
CA LEU A 130 4.05 -5.49 4.67
C LEU A 130 3.80 -5.65 6.18
N THR A 131 4.86 -5.59 6.98
CA THR A 131 4.80 -5.71 8.44
C THR A 131 5.73 -4.71 9.10
N VAL A 132 5.50 -4.41 10.37
CA VAL A 132 6.36 -3.56 11.20
C VAL A 132 6.28 -4.00 12.67
N PRO A 133 7.36 -3.95 13.46
CA PRO A 133 7.25 -4.07 14.91
C PRO A 133 6.55 -2.85 15.51
N GLU A 134 5.71 -3.06 16.52
CA GLU A 134 5.03 -1.99 17.25
C GLU A 134 6.03 -0.95 17.75
N GLY A 135 5.79 0.32 17.42
CA GLY A 135 6.63 1.47 17.77
C GLY A 135 7.92 1.64 16.97
N VAL A 136 8.24 0.77 16.00
CA VAL A 136 9.54 0.81 15.27
C VAL A 136 9.34 1.09 13.79
N ILE A 137 9.41 2.38 13.41
CA ILE A 137 9.39 2.81 12.00
C ILE A 137 10.50 2.09 11.23
N ASP A 138 10.18 1.59 10.03
CA ASP A 138 11.13 0.91 9.14
C ASP A 138 11.71 -0.41 9.73
N GLY A 139 11.12 -0.94 10.80
CA GLY A 139 11.68 -2.05 11.58
C GLY A 139 11.86 -3.35 10.79
N HIS A 140 10.95 -3.68 9.86
CA HIS A 140 11.07 -4.86 8.99
C HIS A 140 11.54 -4.51 7.57
N ARG A 141 12.15 -3.34 7.35
CA ARG A 141 12.64 -2.93 6.02
C ARG A 141 13.70 -3.88 5.44
N ARG A 142 14.37 -4.70 6.25
CA ARG A 142 15.41 -5.65 5.79
C ARG A 142 14.94 -7.10 5.79
N LEU A 143 13.65 -7.34 6.06
CA LEU A 143 13.11 -8.68 6.23
C LEU A 143 12.92 -9.42 4.89
N GLY A 144 12.88 -8.70 3.77
CA GLY A 144 12.80 -9.28 2.42
C GLY A 144 11.51 -8.98 1.66
N TRP A 145 10.56 -8.26 2.27
CA TRP A 145 9.28 -7.88 1.65
C TRP A 145 9.39 -7.18 0.30
N GLN A 146 10.51 -6.50 0.03
CA GLN A 146 10.75 -5.83 -1.25
C GLN A 146 10.72 -6.79 -2.44
N ARG A 147 10.99 -8.08 -2.22
CA ARG A 147 10.89 -9.12 -3.26
C ARG A 147 9.45 -9.31 -3.73
N LEU A 148 8.49 -9.34 -2.79
CA LEU A 148 7.07 -9.37 -3.13
C LEU A 148 6.68 -8.12 -3.92
N THR A 149 7.04 -6.94 -3.41
CA THR A 149 6.69 -5.68 -4.10
C THR A 149 7.28 -5.65 -5.51
N ALA A 150 8.52 -6.08 -5.71
CA ALA A 150 9.14 -6.17 -7.03
C ALA A 150 8.37 -7.12 -7.97
N GLN A 151 8.01 -8.32 -7.48
CA GLN A 151 7.26 -9.31 -8.27
C GLN A 151 5.83 -8.84 -8.59
N VAL A 152 5.16 -8.17 -7.65
CA VAL A 152 3.82 -7.57 -7.89
C VAL A 152 3.90 -6.50 -8.98
N LEU A 153 4.86 -5.57 -8.90
CA LEU A 153 5.01 -4.52 -9.91
C LEU A 153 5.38 -5.08 -11.29
N ALA A 154 6.26 -6.08 -11.34
CA ALA A 154 6.59 -6.78 -12.58
C ALA A 154 5.35 -7.47 -13.18
N ARG A 155 4.52 -8.13 -12.35
CA ARG A 155 3.27 -8.77 -12.78
C ARG A 155 2.25 -7.77 -13.35
N LEU A 156 2.24 -6.54 -12.81
CA LEU A 156 1.35 -5.45 -13.23
C LEU A 156 1.83 -4.72 -14.50
N SER A 157 3.09 -4.89 -14.88
CA SER A 157 3.74 -4.18 -16.00
C SER A 157 3.13 -4.51 -17.38
N GLY A 158 2.43 -5.63 -17.52
CA GLY A 158 1.90 -6.10 -18.81
C GLY A 158 0.73 -5.29 -19.36
N ARG A 159 0.15 -4.34 -18.61
CA ARG A 159 -0.97 -3.49 -19.07
C ARG A 159 -0.83 -2.08 -18.47
N PRO A 160 -1.22 -1.01 -19.20
CA PRO A 160 -1.26 0.33 -18.65
C PRO A 160 -2.06 0.42 -17.35
N ARG A 161 -1.54 1.18 -16.38
CA ARG A 161 -2.14 1.48 -15.06
C ARG A 161 -1.82 2.92 -14.69
N ALA A 162 -2.59 3.51 -13.79
CA ALA A 162 -2.15 4.72 -13.10
C ALA A 162 -1.31 4.35 -11.87
N ALA A 163 -0.20 5.05 -11.66
CA ALA A 163 0.69 4.86 -10.52
C ALA A 163 0.90 6.20 -9.82
N ILE A 164 0.41 6.30 -8.59
CA ILE A 164 0.58 7.48 -7.73
C ILE A 164 1.75 7.21 -6.80
N LEU A 165 2.84 7.96 -7.01
CA LEU A 165 4.16 7.67 -6.45
C LEU A 165 4.64 8.83 -5.58
N TRP A 166 4.24 8.77 -4.31
CA TRP A 166 4.53 9.82 -3.33
C TRP A 166 5.92 9.66 -2.71
N GLY A 167 6.84 10.56 -3.09
CA GLY A 167 8.20 10.62 -2.58
C GLY A 167 9.18 9.66 -3.25
N ARG A 168 10.47 9.94 -3.03
CA ARG A 168 11.60 9.30 -3.73
C ARG A 168 11.64 7.77 -3.59
N ARG A 169 11.17 7.22 -2.46
CA ARG A 169 11.18 5.76 -2.22
C ARG A 169 10.20 5.05 -3.14
N ALA A 170 8.96 5.53 -3.22
CA ALA A 170 7.94 5.00 -4.13
C ALA A 170 8.38 5.13 -5.60
N GLN A 171 8.86 6.31 -5.98
CA GLN A 171 9.39 6.60 -7.32
C GLN A 171 10.53 5.65 -7.71
N GLY A 172 11.51 5.46 -6.81
CA GLY A 172 12.65 4.58 -7.05
C GLY A 172 12.29 3.10 -7.16
N VAL A 173 11.29 2.62 -6.40
CA VAL A 173 10.80 1.24 -6.51
C VAL A 173 10.04 1.04 -7.83
N ALA A 174 9.13 1.96 -8.17
CA ALA A 174 8.37 1.88 -9.40
C ALA A 174 9.27 1.98 -10.65
N ALA A 175 10.26 2.87 -10.64
CA ALA A 175 11.21 3.02 -11.76
C ALA A 175 11.97 1.73 -12.09
N LYS A 176 12.17 0.85 -11.11
CA LYS A 176 12.91 -0.40 -11.28
C LYS A 176 12.04 -1.58 -11.70
N HIS A 177 10.78 -1.61 -11.25
CA HIS A 177 9.97 -2.82 -11.29
C HIS A 177 8.62 -2.65 -11.99
N LEU A 178 8.16 -1.42 -12.21
CA LEU A 178 6.94 -1.13 -12.96
C LEU A 178 7.32 -0.60 -14.34
N THR A 179 7.44 -1.50 -15.30
CA THR A 179 7.87 -1.21 -16.67
C THR A 179 6.69 -1.15 -17.63
N GLY A 180 6.77 -0.34 -18.68
CA GLY A 180 5.71 -0.19 -19.67
C GLY A 180 5.05 1.19 -19.61
N ASP A 181 3.98 1.34 -20.38
CA ASP A 181 3.29 2.62 -20.55
C ASP A 181 2.23 2.82 -19.46
N HIS A 182 2.68 3.28 -18.30
CA HIS A 182 1.82 3.64 -17.16
C HIS A 182 1.73 5.16 -17.02
N LEU A 183 0.58 5.68 -16.57
CA LEU A 183 0.56 7.02 -16.01
C LEU A 183 1.37 7.01 -14.71
N ARG A 184 2.37 7.87 -14.60
CA ARG A 184 3.16 8.04 -13.38
C ARG A 184 2.95 9.44 -12.84
N ILE A 185 2.24 9.55 -11.73
CA ILE A 185 2.06 10.81 -10.99
C ILE A 185 3.06 10.81 -9.84
N GLU A 186 4.17 11.52 -10.04
CA GLU A 186 5.30 11.55 -9.12
C GLU A 186 5.33 12.89 -8.37
N THR A 187 5.19 12.85 -7.05
CA THR A 187 5.09 14.08 -6.23
C THR A 187 5.94 13.97 -4.97
N ALA A 188 6.04 15.06 -4.20
CA ALA A 188 6.56 14.97 -2.84
C ALA A 188 5.67 14.08 -1.96
N HIS A 189 6.22 13.53 -0.88
CA HIS A 189 5.46 12.68 0.05
C HIS A 189 4.44 13.51 0.86
N PRO A 190 3.25 12.99 1.20
CA PRO A 190 2.23 13.71 1.98
C PRO A 190 2.61 13.98 3.43
N SER A 191 3.81 13.61 3.88
CA SER A 191 4.20 13.87 5.28
C SER A 191 4.36 15.38 5.52
N PRO A 192 4.16 15.87 6.75
CA PRO A 192 4.29 17.30 7.06
C PRO A 192 5.63 17.92 6.63
N LEU A 193 6.70 17.12 6.61
CA LEU A 193 8.06 17.54 6.22
C LEU A 193 8.22 17.81 4.72
N ALA A 194 7.36 17.23 3.88
CA ALA A 194 7.50 17.22 2.44
C ALA A 194 6.27 17.77 1.69
N ALA A 195 5.09 17.79 2.32
CA ALA A 195 3.84 18.06 1.59
C ALA A 195 3.82 19.42 0.89
N ARG A 196 4.33 20.47 1.56
CA ARG A 196 4.44 21.82 0.98
C ARG A 196 5.49 21.96 -0.14
N LYS A 197 6.32 20.93 -0.34
CA LYS A 197 7.39 20.92 -1.35
C LYS A 197 6.95 20.27 -2.67
N GLY A 198 5.65 20.09 -2.88
CA GLY A 198 5.08 19.59 -4.13
C GLY A 198 4.13 18.40 -4.01
N PHE A 199 3.57 18.11 -2.82
CA PHE A 199 2.40 17.24 -2.71
C PHE A 199 1.11 18.05 -2.84
N PHE A 200 1.02 19.17 -2.12
CA PHE A 200 -0.15 20.04 -2.21
C PHE A 200 -0.25 20.71 -3.58
N GLY A 201 -1.45 20.71 -4.16
CA GLY A 201 -1.72 21.21 -5.51
C GLY A 201 -1.18 20.31 -6.62
N SER A 202 -0.76 19.08 -6.30
CA SER A 202 -0.29 18.11 -7.29
C SER A 202 -1.42 17.40 -8.00
N ARG A 203 -2.65 17.47 -7.47
CA ARG A 203 -3.89 17.00 -8.10
C ARG A 203 -3.84 15.55 -8.59
N PRO A 204 -3.38 14.59 -7.78
CA PRO A 204 -3.15 13.23 -8.26
C PRO A 204 -4.45 12.47 -8.52
N PHE A 205 -5.57 12.88 -7.91
CA PHE A 205 -6.84 12.14 -7.96
C PHE A 205 -7.61 12.47 -9.24
N SER A 206 -7.72 13.76 -9.59
CA SER A 206 -8.36 14.20 -10.84
C SER A 206 -7.57 13.70 -12.06
N GLN A 207 -6.25 13.87 -12.07
CA GLN A 207 -5.38 13.34 -13.15
C GLN A 207 -5.55 11.83 -13.33
N THR A 208 -5.68 11.07 -12.24
CA THR A 208 -5.93 9.63 -12.31
C THR A 208 -7.28 9.33 -12.95
N ASN A 209 -8.33 10.03 -12.53
CA ASN A 209 -9.68 9.84 -13.08
C ASN A 209 -9.78 10.24 -14.56
N ASP A 210 -9.14 11.35 -14.96
CA ASP A 210 -9.08 11.79 -16.36
C ASP A 210 -8.39 10.73 -17.24
N TRP A 211 -7.28 10.16 -16.75
CA TRP A 211 -6.55 9.12 -17.45
C TRP A 211 -7.32 7.81 -17.58
N LEU A 212 -8.07 7.42 -16.54
CA LEU A 212 -8.97 6.27 -16.57
C LEU A 212 -10.11 6.51 -17.56
N ALA A 213 -10.75 7.68 -17.52
CA ALA A 213 -11.86 8.05 -18.40
C ALA A 213 -11.43 8.05 -19.88
N ALA A 214 -10.24 8.58 -20.20
CA ALA A 214 -9.67 8.55 -21.54
C ALA A 214 -9.44 7.12 -22.09
N ARG A 215 -9.49 6.10 -21.23
CA ARG A 215 -9.35 4.67 -21.57
C ARG A 215 -10.66 3.89 -21.44
N GLY A 216 -11.78 4.57 -21.23
CA GLY A 216 -13.08 3.94 -21.02
C GLY A 216 -13.17 3.14 -19.72
N LEU A 217 -12.29 3.41 -18.75
CA LEU A 217 -12.34 2.81 -17.43
C LEU A 217 -13.15 3.71 -16.48
N PRO A 218 -13.91 3.13 -15.54
CA PRO A 218 -14.68 3.94 -14.60
C PRO A 218 -13.74 4.81 -13.74
N PRO A 219 -14.12 6.03 -13.34
CA PRO A 219 -13.33 6.79 -12.37
C PRO A 219 -13.30 6.07 -11.02
N VAL A 220 -12.37 6.46 -10.15
CA VAL A 220 -12.39 6.08 -8.73
C VAL A 220 -13.14 7.16 -7.95
N ASP A 221 -14.09 6.74 -7.12
CA ASP A 221 -14.63 7.58 -6.05
C ASP A 221 -13.62 7.64 -4.90
N TRP A 222 -12.89 8.74 -4.85
CA TRP A 222 -11.91 9.04 -3.83
C TRP A 222 -12.55 9.57 -2.53
N CYS A 223 -13.75 10.12 -2.62
CA CYS A 223 -14.45 10.78 -1.52
C CYS A 223 -15.09 9.76 -0.57
N GLY A 224 -15.52 8.61 -1.11
CA GLY A 224 -16.19 7.54 -0.36
C GLY A 224 -17.69 7.82 -0.17
N THR A 225 -18.32 8.35 -1.21
CA THR A 225 -19.76 8.68 -1.26
C THR A 225 -20.65 7.49 -1.56
#